data_AF-A0A7S0JE54-F1
#
_entry.id   AF-A0A7S0JE54-F1
#
_cell.length_a   1.000
_cell.length_b   1.000
_cell.length_c   1.000
_cell.angle_alpha   90.00
_cell.angle_beta   90.00
_cell.angle_gamma   90.00
#
_symmetry.space_group_name_H-M   'P 1'
#
loop_
_entity.id
_entity.type
_entity.pdbx_description
1 polymer ?
#
loop_
_entity_poly.entity_id
_entity_poly.type
_entity_poly.pdbx_seq_one_letter_code
_entity_poly.pdbx_strand_id
1 'polypeptide(L)'
;SKLVISKSLTRTSDQYAAGNKQAHVELASRIKKRDPGLAPNVGDRIPYVMIKGTVGAKAWEKAEDPIYVLDHNIPLDTDWYLEHQLAEPIKRLFEPIVENTNSLLEGEHTRKIRKAMPTKGGLMNFV
;
A
#
# COMPACT_ATOMS: atom_id res chain seq x y z
N SER A 1 9.99 10.17 -1.45
CA SER A 1 9.86 8.88 -0.73
C SER A 1 8.80 8.89 0.40
N LYS A 2 7.76 9.75 0.41
CA LYS A 2 6.88 9.93 1.58
C LYS A 2 5.85 8.80 1.84
N LEU A 3 5.68 7.86 0.91
CA LEU A 3 4.64 6.83 0.96
C LEU A 3 5.20 5.41 1.19
N VAL A 4 6.52 5.29 1.34
CA VAL A 4 7.17 4.00 1.55
C VAL A 4 6.98 3.55 3.00
N ILE A 5 6.41 2.36 3.17
CA ILE A 5 6.24 1.69 4.47
C ILE A 5 7.32 0.62 4.59
N SER A 6 7.97 0.50 5.74
CA SER A 6 8.95 -0.57 5.98
C SER A 6 8.54 -1.44 7.16
N LYS A 7 8.57 -2.76 6.97
CA LYS A 7 8.30 -3.74 8.03
C LYS A 7 9.36 -4.83 8.03
N SER A 8 9.82 -5.19 9.22
CA SER A 8 10.83 -6.25 9.40
C SER A 8 10.22 -7.62 9.11
N LEU A 9 10.89 -8.40 8.26
CA LEU A 9 10.53 -9.78 7.99
C LEU A 9 11.00 -10.67 9.14
N THR A 10 10.06 -11.14 9.96
CA THR A 10 10.39 -11.99 11.12
C THR A 10 10.24 -13.48 10.85
N ARG A 11 9.42 -13.87 9.86
CA ARG A 11 9.21 -15.27 9.46
C ARG A 11 8.98 -15.37 7.95
N THR A 12 9.21 -16.54 7.37
CA THR A 12 8.94 -16.80 5.95
C THR A 12 7.45 -17.08 5.71
N SER A 13 6.97 -16.93 4.46
CA SER A 13 5.55 -17.16 4.12
C SER A 13 5.03 -18.52 4.56
N ASP A 14 5.88 -19.54 4.53
CA ASP A 14 5.54 -20.93 4.83
C ASP A 14 5.33 -21.15 6.34
N GLN A 15 5.84 -20.24 7.17
CA GLN A 15 5.72 -20.26 8.62
C GLN A 15 4.53 -19.44 9.15
N TYR A 16 3.86 -18.67 8.29
CA TYR A 16 2.63 -17.96 8.67
C TYR A 16 1.42 -18.85 8.38
N ALA A 17 0.57 -19.05 9.39
CA ALA A 17 -0.70 -19.73 9.21
C ALA A 17 -1.55 -19.03 8.13
N ALA A 18 -2.29 -19.82 7.33
CA ALA A 18 -3.05 -19.35 6.16
C ALA A 18 -4.02 -18.19 6.43
N GLY A 19 -4.38 -17.93 7.70
CA GLY A 19 -5.25 -16.83 8.13
C GLY A 19 -4.56 -15.51 8.48
N ASN A 20 -3.23 -15.42 8.55
CA ASN A 20 -2.50 -14.21 8.97
C ASN A 20 -1.47 -13.75 7.92
N LYS A 21 -1.93 -13.61 6.68
CA LYS A 21 -1.12 -13.14 5.56
C LYS A 21 -0.79 -11.65 5.73
N GLN A 22 0.50 -11.34 5.78
CA GLN A 22 0.98 -9.96 5.92
C GLN A 22 1.54 -9.45 4.60
N ALA A 23 1.31 -8.17 4.32
CA ALA A 23 1.73 -7.52 3.08
C ALA A 23 3.23 -7.70 2.76
N HIS A 24 4.11 -7.39 3.72
CA HIS A 24 5.55 -7.53 3.53
C HIS A 24 6.03 -8.97 3.33
N VAL A 25 5.31 -9.96 3.89
CA VAL A 25 5.65 -11.39 3.75
C VAL A 25 5.29 -11.89 2.36
N GLU A 26 4.08 -11.60 1.90
CA GLU A 26 3.61 -11.97 0.56
C GLU A 26 4.44 -11.24 -0.52
N LEU A 27 4.83 -9.98 -0.27
CA LEU A 27 5.74 -9.27 -1.14
C LEU A 27 7.12 -9.92 -1.19
N ALA A 28 7.70 -10.33 -0.05
CA ALA A 28 8.98 -11.04 -0.03
C ALA A 28 8.95 -12.29 -0.92
N SER A 29 7.87 -13.08 -0.80
CA SER A 29 7.67 -14.29 -1.61
C SER A 29 7.46 -13.97 -3.08
N ARG A 30 6.83 -12.84 -3.42
CA ARG A 30 6.67 -12.36 -4.81
C ARG A 30 7.99 -11.90 -5.41
N ILE A 31 8.81 -11.15 -4.66
CA ILE A 31 10.15 -10.74 -5.08
C ILE A 31 11.01 -11.97 -5.34
N LYS A 32 11.04 -12.93 -4.41
CA LYS A 32 11.79 -14.19 -4.57
C LYS A 32 11.38 -15.00 -5.81
N LYS A 33 10.09 -15.00 -6.15
CA LYS A 33 9.58 -15.66 -7.37
C LYS A 33 9.99 -14.93 -8.66
N ARG A 34 10.12 -13.60 -8.60
CA ARG A 34 10.50 -12.75 -9.74
C ARG A 34 12.00 -12.80 -9.98
N ASP A 35 12.79 -12.60 -8.93
CA ASP A 35 14.24 -12.68 -8.96
C ASP A 35 14.76 -13.25 -7.61
N PRO A 36 15.23 -14.50 -7.60
CA PRO A 36 15.79 -15.13 -6.39
C PRO A 36 17.00 -14.40 -5.82
N GLY A 37 17.76 -13.65 -6.63
CA GLY A 37 18.97 -12.93 -6.21
C GLY A 37 18.68 -11.68 -5.37
N LEU A 38 17.48 -11.13 -5.46
CA LEU A 38 17.03 -9.94 -4.73
C LEU A 38 16.11 -10.28 -3.54
N ALA A 39 15.98 -11.56 -3.21
CA ALA A 39 15.08 -12.03 -2.17
C ALA A 39 15.51 -11.51 -0.78
N PRO A 40 14.61 -10.86 -0.01
CA PRO A 40 14.90 -10.43 1.35
C PRO A 40 15.09 -11.63 2.30
N ASN A 41 16.01 -11.49 3.25
CA ASN A 41 16.26 -12.50 4.29
C ASN A 41 15.45 -12.22 5.56
N VAL A 42 15.32 -13.23 6.41
CA VAL A 42 14.73 -13.08 7.75
C VAL A 42 15.61 -12.13 8.57
N GLY A 43 15.01 -11.07 9.12
CA GLY A 43 15.69 -9.97 9.79
C GLY A 43 15.74 -8.68 8.98
N ASP A 44 15.60 -8.76 7.65
CA ASP A 44 15.64 -7.59 6.78
C ASP A 44 14.35 -6.76 6.88
N ARG A 45 14.47 -5.45 6.67
CA ARG A 45 13.31 -4.57 6.52
C ARG A 45 12.89 -4.52 5.06
N ILE A 46 11.64 -4.86 4.80
CA ILE A 46 11.08 -4.85 3.46
C ILE A 46 10.35 -3.53 3.24
N PRO A 47 10.82 -2.67 2.32
CA PRO A 47 10.08 -1.50 1.89
C PRO A 47 8.97 -1.90 0.92
N TYR A 48 7.79 -1.31 1.09
CA TYR A 48 6.67 -1.51 0.19
C TYR A 48 5.79 -0.26 0.09
N VAL A 49 5.06 -0.18 -1.01
CA VAL A 49 3.99 0.80 -1.24
C VAL A 49 2.68 0.08 -1.56
N MET A 50 1.57 0.77 -1.33
CA MET A 50 0.23 0.26 -1.61
C MET A 50 -0.21 0.74 -2.99
N ILE A 51 -0.39 -0.19 -3.93
CA ILE A 51 -0.87 0.06 -5.28
C ILE A 51 -2.38 -0.07 -5.36
N LYS A 52 -2.98 0.58 -6.36
CA LYS A 52 -4.40 0.34 -6.68
C LYS A 52 -4.59 -1.12 -7.14
N GLY A 53 -5.51 -1.80 -6.48
CA GLY A 53 -5.94 -3.16 -6.82
C GLY A 53 -7.38 -3.20 -7.33
N THR A 54 -7.89 -4.42 -7.53
CA THR A 54 -9.32 -4.64 -7.79
C THR A 54 -10.16 -4.30 -6.55
N VAL A 55 -11.44 -3.99 -6.77
CA VAL A 55 -12.38 -3.73 -5.68
C VAL A 55 -12.46 -4.97 -4.78
N GLY A 56 -12.19 -4.81 -3.48
CA GLY A 56 -12.15 -5.92 -2.51
C GLY A 56 -10.81 -6.67 -2.44
N ALA A 57 -9.79 -6.27 -3.22
CA ALA A 57 -8.45 -6.85 -3.10
C ALA A 57 -7.88 -6.62 -1.69
N LYS A 58 -7.26 -7.66 -1.15
CA LYS A 58 -6.75 -7.63 0.22
C LYS A 58 -5.45 -6.83 0.26
N ALA A 59 -5.14 -6.23 1.41
CA ALA A 59 -3.98 -5.35 1.54
C ALA A 59 -2.65 -6.03 1.14
N TRP A 60 -2.51 -7.33 1.40
CA TRP A 60 -1.31 -8.08 1.01
C TRP A 60 -1.17 -8.33 -0.49
N GLU A 61 -2.24 -8.24 -1.27
CA GLU A 61 -2.19 -8.36 -2.73
C GLU A 61 -1.73 -7.05 -3.36
N LYS A 62 -2.10 -5.94 -2.73
CA LYS A 62 -1.84 -4.55 -3.14
C LYS A 62 -0.47 -4.01 -2.70
N ALA A 63 0.33 -4.78 -1.97
CA ALA A 63 1.67 -4.38 -1.60
C ALA A 63 2.65 -4.68 -2.73
N GLU A 64 3.48 -3.70 -3.10
CA GLU A 64 4.48 -3.85 -4.17
C GLU A 64 5.77 -3.09 -3.82
N ASP A 65 6.87 -3.50 -4.44
CA ASP A 65 8.18 -2.86 -4.30
C ASP A 65 8.16 -1.44 -4.90
N PRO A 66 8.60 -0.39 -4.17
CA PRO A 66 8.69 0.97 -4.70
C PRO A 66 9.45 1.09 -6.01
N ILE A 67 10.52 0.30 -6.21
CA ILE A 67 11.32 0.33 -7.44
C ILE A 67 10.49 -0.23 -8.60
N TYR A 68 9.86 -1.38 -8.39
CA TYR A 68 9.00 -2.00 -9.40
C TYR A 68 7.83 -1.08 -9.81
N VAL A 69 7.22 -0.39 -8.84
CA VAL A 69 6.14 0.57 -9.09
C VAL A 69 6.62 1.75 -9.93
N LEU A 70 7.84 2.24 -9.71
CA LEU A 70 8.45 3.30 -10.50
C LEU A 70 8.67 2.86 -11.95
N ASP A 71 9.27 1.69 -12.15
CA ASP A 71 9.64 1.17 -13.47
C ASP A 71 8.40 0.84 -14.35
N HIS A 72 7.31 0.43 -13.71
CA HIS A 72 6.06 0.03 -14.38
C HIS A 72 4.99 1.12 -14.36
N ASN A 73 5.27 2.27 -13.73
CA ASN A 73 4.35 3.38 -13.53
C ASN A 73 2.97 2.95 -12.99
N ILE A 74 2.99 2.15 -11.92
CA ILE A 74 1.79 1.59 -11.30
C ILE A 74 1.13 2.66 -10.41
N PRO A 75 -0.18 2.93 -10.55
CA PRO A 75 -0.85 3.93 -9.74
C PRO A 75 -0.93 3.49 -8.27
N LEU A 76 -0.61 4.43 -7.38
CA LEU A 76 -0.71 4.25 -5.94
C LEU A 76 -2.16 4.36 -5.46
N ASP A 77 -2.46 3.70 -4.35
CA ASP A 77 -3.75 3.78 -3.69
C ASP A 77 -3.79 4.89 -2.65
N THR A 78 -4.09 6.12 -3.12
CA THR A 78 -4.19 7.31 -2.26
C THR A 78 -5.25 7.17 -1.17
N ASP A 79 -6.34 6.48 -1.46
CA ASP A 79 -7.50 6.36 -0.57
C ASP A 79 -7.11 5.46 0.61
N TRP A 80 -6.39 4.38 0.34
CA TRP A 80 -5.84 3.50 1.37
C TRP A 80 -4.91 4.25 2.34
N TYR A 81 -4.01 5.10 1.84
CA TYR A 81 -3.12 5.89 2.70
C TYR A 81 -3.88 6.91 3.55
N LEU A 82 -4.88 7.56 2.97
CA LEU A 82 -5.73 8.51 3.71
C LEU A 82 -6.43 7.81 4.87
N GLU A 83 -7.09 6.69 4.61
CA GLU A 83 -7.89 5.97 5.61
C GLU A 83 -7.02 5.24 6.66
N HIS A 84 -5.97 4.55 6.24
CA HIS A 84 -5.26 3.61 7.11
C HIS A 84 -4.00 4.19 7.76
N GLN A 85 -3.46 5.30 7.24
CA GLN A 85 -2.25 5.92 7.79
C GLN A 85 -2.53 7.30 8.38
N LEU A 86 -3.35 8.12 7.72
CA LEU A 86 -3.53 9.52 8.12
C LEU A 86 -4.77 9.74 8.99
N ALA A 87 -5.90 9.12 8.64
CA ALA A 87 -7.18 9.39 9.29
C ALA A 87 -7.13 9.09 10.79
N GLU A 88 -6.64 7.92 11.18
CA GLU A 88 -6.59 7.48 12.58
C GLU A 88 -5.73 8.40 13.47
N PRO A 89 -4.48 8.73 13.14
CA PRO A 89 -3.70 9.72 13.90
C PRO A 89 -4.32 11.12 13.92
N ILE A 90 -4.89 11.58 12.80
CA ILE A 90 -5.51 12.91 12.71
C ILE A 90 -6.73 12.97 13.63
N LYS A 91 -7.61 11.97 13.59
CA LYS A 91 -8.78 11.90 14.46
C LYS A 91 -8.37 11.94 15.93
N ARG A 92 -7.40 11.12 16.35
CA ARG A 92 -6.90 11.10 17.74
C ARG A 92 -6.31 12.44 18.19
N LEU A 93 -5.67 13.18 17.29
CA LEU A 93 -5.10 14.48 17.61
C LEU A 93 -6.18 15.56 17.80
N PHE A 94 -7.25 15.53 17.01
CA PHE A 94 -8.30 16.55 16.99
C PHE A 94 -9.55 16.21 17.81
N GLU A 95 -9.68 14.97 18.28
CA GLU A 95 -10.76 14.52 19.16
C GLU A 95 -11.03 15.43 20.36
N PRO A 96 -10.03 15.94 21.11
CA PRO A 96 -10.30 16.84 22.23
C PRO A 96 -10.65 18.29 21.82
N ILE A 97 -10.54 18.63 20.53
CA ILE A 97 -10.68 20.01 20.02
C ILE A 97 -11.97 20.17 19.22
N VAL A 98 -12.36 19.14 18.45
CA VAL A 98 -13.44 19.20 17.46
C VAL A 98 -14.48 18.15 17.77
N GLU A 99 -15.76 18.56 17.86
CA GLU A 99 -16.88 17.66 18.19
C GLU A 99 -17.08 16.53 17.15
N ASN A 100 -16.83 16.82 15.87
CA ASN A 100 -16.90 15.83 14.79
C ASN A 100 -15.61 15.81 13.95
N THR A 101 -14.70 14.91 14.31
CA THR A 101 -13.41 14.74 13.60
C THR A 101 -13.55 14.19 12.18
N ASN A 102 -14.67 13.55 11.82
CA ASN A 102 -14.89 13.07 10.45
C ASN A 102 -15.05 14.23 9.46
N SER A 103 -15.57 15.38 9.92
CA SER A 103 -15.68 16.60 9.10
C SER A 103 -14.33 17.11 8.57
N LEU A 104 -13.21 16.70 9.17
CA LEU A 104 -11.87 17.09 8.70
C LEU A 104 -11.50 16.36 7.41
N LEU A 105 -11.98 15.13 7.23
CA LEU A 105 -11.61 14.25 6.12
C LEU A 105 -12.71 14.19 5.04
N GLU A 106 -13.92 14.61 5.38
CA GLU A 106 -15.09 14.57 4.51
C GLU A 106 -15.71 15.97 4.41
N GLY A 107 -16.04 16.42 3.19
CA GLY A 107 -16.73 17.70 3.02
C GLY A 107 -16.50 18.34 1.66
N GLU A 108 -16.89 19.60 1.54
CA GLU A 108 -16.69 20.36 0.29
C GLU A 108 -15.22 20.61 -0.03
N HIS A 109 -14.41 20.80 1.01
CA HIS A 109 -12.98 21.05 0.92
C HIS A 109 -12.19 19.85 0.38
N THR A 110 -12.74 18.62 0.43
CA THR A 110 -12.07 17.41 -0.05
C THR A 110 -12.55 16.92 -1.43
N ARG A 111 -13.52 17.60 -2.07
CA ARG A 111 -14.08 17.20 -3.38
C ARG A 111 -13.11 17.33 -4.57
N LYS A 112 -11.94 17.97 -4.41
CA LYS A 112 -10.93 18.10 -5.47
C LYS A 112 -9.97 16.90 -5.47
N ILE A 113 -10.37 15.81 -6.12
CA ILE A 113 -9.61 14.56 -6.17
C ILE A 113 -8.84 14.45 -7.50
N ARG A 114 -7.52 14.27 -7.43
CA ARG A 114 -6.70 13.89 -8.58
C ARG A 114 -6.46 12.38 -8.57
N LYS A 115 -6.93 11.67 -9.61
CA LYS A 115 -6.70 10.22 -9.76
C LYS A 115 -5.66 9.98 -10.85
N ALA A 116 -4.54 9.37 -10.48
CA ALA A 116 -3.56 8.89 -11.46
C ALA A 116 -4.10 7.64 -12.18
N MET A 117 -3.94 7.60 -13.50
CA MET A 117 -4.29 6.48 -14.36
C MET A 117 -3.03 5.65 -14.68
N PRO A 118 -3.12 4.30 -14.71
CA PRO A 118 -2.00 3.47 -15.12
C PRO A 118 -1.63 3.73 -16.58
N THR A 119 -0.35 3.75 -16.90
CA THR A 119 0.14 4.05 -18.26
C THR A 119 0.44 2.79 -19.08
N LYS A 120 0.47 1.62 -18.43
CA LYS A 120 0.70 0.31 -19.07
C LYS A 120 -0.43 -0.65 -18.66
N GLY A 121 -1.06 -1.32 -19.62
CA GLY A 121 -2.12 -2.30 -19.38
C GLY A 121 -2.93 -2.65 -20.63
N GLY A 122 -3.61 -3.79 -20.60
CA GLY A 122 -4.29 -4.36 -21.77
C GLY A 122 -5.28 -3.43 -22.47
N LEU A 123 -6.02 -2.58 -21.74
CA LEU A 123 -6.90 -1.58 -22.35
C LEU A 123 -6.18 -0.26 -22.72
N MET A 124 -5.11 0.11 -22.02
CA MET A 124 -4.41 1.39 -22.25
C MET A 124 -3.46 1.35 -23.44
N ASN A 125 -3.14 0.16 -23.96
CA ASN A 125 -2.38 0.00 -25.21
C ASN A 125 -3.22 0.30 -26.48
N PHE A 126 -4.53 0.53 -26.33
CA PHE A 126 -5.46 0.78 -27.44
C PHE A 126 -6.06 2.20 -27.42
N VAL A 127 -5.59 3.08 -26.51
CA VAL A 127 -6.04 4.47 -26.37
C VAL A 127 -4.89 5.42 -26.66
#